data_AF-A0A931CXL7-F1
#
_entry.id   AF-A0A931CXL7-F1
#
_cell.length_a   1.000
_cell.length_b   1.000
_cell.length_c   1.000
_cell.angle_alpha   90.00
_cell.angle_beta   90.00
_cell.angle_gamma   90.00
#
_symmetry.space_group_name_H-M   'P 1'
#
loop_
_entity.id
_entity.type
_entity.pdbx_description
1 polymer ?
#
loop_
_entity_poly.entity_id
_entity_poly.type
_entity_poly.pdbx_seq_one_letter_code
_entity_poly.pdbx_strand_id
1 'polypeptide(L)'
;MKRCFRSISLLVFLIMALGLYAPMVQAETADSPEEVVKTFTHKFFMLDEDMADYLSREALYNENDVNRVAMYFRLQEQDAARRGLEMDYLKMRPLLIKTRVVEQDEDTAVIELSAVMVRSINPLYRIVGYVFGLIEEHEFETTVTAVKEDGTWKVGPGGFPLPA
;
A
#
# COMPACT_ATOMS: atom_id res chain seq x y z
N MET A 1 -35.18 40.93 11.80
CA MET A 1 -34.13 40.35 12.66
C MET A 1 -34.34 38.87 13.05
N LYS A 2 -35.57 38.35 13.21
CA LYS A 2 -35.82 36.94 13.61
C LYS A 2 -35.43 35.86 12.59
N ARG A 3 -35.34 36.19 11.28
CA ARG A 3 -34.96 35.21 10.24
C ARG A 3 -33.45 34.95 10.18
N CYS A 4 -32.62 35.97 10.41
CA CYS A 4 -31.16 35.85 10.37
C CYS A 4 -30.62 34.97 11.51
N PHE A 5 -31.23 35.05 12.71
CA PHE A 5 -30.85 34.23 13.86
C PHE A 5 -31.14 32.72 13.68
N ARG A 6 -32.24 32.39 12.97
CA ARG A 6 -32.57 30.99 12.63
C ARG A 6 -31.59 30.40 11.61
N SER A 7 -31.13 31.21 10.66
CA SER A 7 -30.13 30.79 9.67
C SER A 7 -28.76 30.55 10.29
N ILE A 8 -28.33 31.40 11.23
CA ILE A 8 -27.07 31.23 11.96
C ILE A 8 -27.13 29.97 12.82
N SER A 9 -28.25 29.73 13.52
CA SER A 9 -28.42 28.54 14.35
C SER A 9 -28.40 27.24 13.52
N LEU A 10 -28.95 27.26 12.31
CA LEU A 10 -28.90 26.13 11.37
C LEU A 10 -27.49 25.88 10.83
N LEU A 11 -26.74 26.94 10.52
CA LEU A 11 -25.36 26.84 10.05
C LEU A 11 -24.44 26.25 11.12
N VAL A 12 -24.58 26.71 12.38
CA VAL A 12 -23.81 26.19 13.51
C VAL A 12 -24.13 24.71 13.76
N PHE A 13 -25.42 24.34 13.69
CA PHE A 13 -25.83 22.95 13.85
C PHE A 13 -25.31 22.05 12.72
N LEU A 14 -25.29 22.55 11.48
CA LEU A 14 -24.75 21.83 10.33
C LEU A 14 -23.23 21.61 10.44
N ILE A 15 -22.48 22.63 10.87
CA ILE A 15 -21.02 22.53 11.08
C ILE A 15 -20.69 21.59 12.23
N MET A 16 -21.47 21.62 13.31
CA MET A 16 -21.31 20.71 14.45
C MET A 16 -21.64 19.26 14.08
N ALA A 17 -22.69 19.05 13.28
CA ALA A 17 -23.02 17.73 12.74
C ALA A 17 -21.92 17.23 11.78
N LEU A 18 -21.37 18.07 10.91
CA LEU A 18 -20.28 17.70 10.01
C LEU A 18 -18.98 17.38 10.77
N GLY A 19 -18.67 18.13 11.84
CA GLY A 19 -17.48 17.91 12.67
C GLY A 19 -17.52 16.61 13.49
N LEU A 20 -18.72 16.11 13.80
CA LEU A 20 -18.92 14.84 14.52
C LEU A 20 -18.87 13.61 13.60
N TYR A 21 -18.83 13.80 12.28
CA TYR A 21 -18.55 12.76 11.28
C TYR A 21 -17.10 12.82 10.78
N ALA A 22 -16.18 13.40 11.53
CA ALA A 22 -14.77 13.09 11.30
C ALA A 22 -14.60 11.60 11.59
N PRO A 23 -14.34 10.73 10.59
CA PRO A 23 -14.02 9.36 10.89
C PRO A 23 -12.79 9.41 11.80
N MET A 24 -12.92 8.77 12.96
CA MET A 24 -11.79 8.46 13.81
C MET A 24 -10.77 7.81 12.88
N VAL A 25 -9.63 8.45 12.64
CA VAL A 25 -8.50 7.85 11.91
C VAL A 25 -7.95 6.78 12.83
N GLN A 26 -8.67 5.66 12.90
CA GLN A 26 -8.10 4.40 13.32
C GLN A 26 -7.09 4.10 12.22
N ALA A 27 -5.80 4.12 12.57
CA ALA A 27 -4.79 3.47 11.76
C ALA A 27 -5.39 2.11 11.38
N GLU A 28 -5.57 1.85 10.09
CA GLU A 28 -6.14 0.61 9.59
C GLU A 28 -5.20 -0.52 9.99
N THR A 29 -5.36 -1.03 11.22
CA THR A 29 -4.73 -2.25 11.68
C THR A 29 -5.35 -3.35 10.85
N ALA A 30 -4.58 -3.88 9.90
CA ALA A 30 -5.00 -5.03 9.13
C ALA A 30 -5.35 -6.17 10.10
N ASP A 31 -6.63 -6.53 10.15
CA ASP A 31 -7.18 -7.49 11.12
C ASP A 31 -6.62 -8.91 10.95
N SER A 32 -5.92 -9.20 9.85
CA SER A 32 -5.34 -10.50 9.54
C SER A 32 -3.97 -10.40 8.84
N PRO A 33 -3.12 -11.44 8.96
CA PRO A 33 -1.82 -11.46 8.29
C PRO A 33 -1.96 -11.48 6.76
N GLU A 34 -3.04 -12.03 6.21
CA GLU A 34 -3.30 -11.96 4.76
C GLU A 34 -3.60 -10.55 4.29
N GLU A 35 -4.37 -9.79 5.08
CA GLU A 35 -4.77 -8.43 4.71
C GLU A 35 -3.60 -7.46 4.77
N VAL A 36 -2.69 -7.62 5.75
CA VAL A 36 -1.47 -6.80 5.81
C VAL A 36 -0.58 -7.05 4.59
N VAL A 37 -0.43 -8.32 4.18
CA VAL A 37 0.37 -8.69 3.01
C VAL A 37 -0.26 -8.14 1.73
N LYS A 38 -1.59 -8.23 1.56
CA LYS A 38 -2.29 -7.65 0.38
C LYS A 38 -2.11 -6.13 0.31
N THR A 39 -2.31 -5.45 1.45
CA THR A 39 -2.22 -4.00 1.52
C THR A 39 -0.80 -3.53 1.25
N PHE A 40 0.19 -4.17 1.88
CA PHE A 40 1.60 -3.91 1.61
C PHE A 40 1.95 -4.17 0.14
N THR A 41 1.50 -5.29 -0.44
CA THR A 41 1.71 -5.60 -1.88
C THR A 41 1.22 -4.46 -2.76
N HIS A 42 0.01 -3.97 -2.49
CA HIS A 42 -0.55 -2.86 -3.25
C HIS A 42 0.30 -1.59 -3.10
N LYS A 43 0.63 -1.19 -1.88
CA LYS A 43 1.45 0.01 -1.60
C LYS A 43 2.86 -0.10 -2.19
N PHE A 44 3.50 -1.26 -2.07
CA PHE A 44 4.83 -1.54 -2.62
C PHE A 44 4.88 -1.30 -4.13
N PHE A 45 3.98 -1.92 -4.89
CA PHE A 45 4.00 -1.79 -6.35
C PHE A 45 3.48 -0.45 -6.87
N MET A 46 2.63 0.22 -6.09
CA MET A 46 2.16 1.57 -6.39
C MET A 46 3.14 2.66 -5.95
N LEU A 47 4.32 2.29 -5.42
CA LEU A 47 5.33 3.22 -4.90
C LEU A 47 4.72 4.23 -3.91
N ASP A 48 3.99 3.71 -2.93
CA ASP A 48 3.37 4.47 -1.84
C ASP A 48 4.27 4.43 -0.60
N GLU A 49 4.70 5.60 -0.11
CA GLU A 49 5.64 5.75 1.01
C GLU A 49 5.09 5.15 2.32
N ASP A 50 3.76 5.17 2.47
CA ASP A 50 3.05 4.57 3.60
C ASP A 50 3.30 3.05 3.72
N MET A 51 3.89 2.40 2.71
CA MET A 51 4.26 0.98 2.81
C MET A 51 5.20 0.70 3.99
N ALA A 52 5.95 1.72 4.45
CA ALA A 52 6.82 1.60 5.61
C ALA A 52 6.06 1.21 6.89
N ASP A 53 4.82 1.66 7.05
CA ASP A 53 4.01 1.42 8.26
C ASP A 53 3.58 -0.05 8.39
N TYR A 54 3.60 -0.79 7.28
CA TYR A 54 3.23 -2.19 7.20
C TYR A 54 4.42 -3.13 7.37
N LEU A 55 5.65 -2.62 7.43
CA LEU A 55 6.86 -3.41 7.61
C LEU A 55 7.20 -3.60 9.08
N SER A 56 7.62 -4.81 9.43
CA SER A 56 8.24 -5.08 10.73
C SER A 56 9.52 -4.25 10.90
N ARG A 57 9.99 -4.04 12.12
CA ARG A 57 11.22 -3.27 12.35
C ARG A 57 12.41 -3.89 11.60
N GLU A 58 12.51 -5.22 11.64
CA GLU A 58 13.55 -5.98 10.93
C GLU A 58 13.42 -5.90 9.40
N ALA A 59 12.19 -5.78 8.88
CA ALA A 59 11.97 -5.60 7.46
C ALA A 59 12.23 -4.16 6.99
N LEU A 60 11.97 -3.17 7.85
CA LEU A 60 12.11 -1.74 7.56
C LEU A 60 13.56 -1.26 7.63
N TYR A 61 14.35 -1.75 8.58
CA TYR A 61 15.72 -1.32 8.82
C TYR A 61 16.71 -2.44 8.49
N ASN A 62 17.83 -2.10 7.86
CA ASN A 62 18.92 -3.05 7.64
C ASN A 62 19.88 -3.14 8.85
N GLU A 63 20.93 -3.94 8.72
CA GLU A 63 21.97 -4.14 9.75
C GLU A 63 22.66 -2.84 10.21
N ASN A 64 22.63 -1.80 9.37
CA ASN A 64 23.21 -0.48 9.66
C ASN A 64 22.17 0.54 10.15
N ASP A 65 20.96 0.09 10.53
CA ASP A 65 19.83 0.94 10.96
C ASP A 65 19.38 1.94 9.89
N VAL A 66 19.57 1.60 8.61
CA VAL A 66 19.14 2.41 7.47
C VAL A 66 17.75 1.96 7.03
N ASN A 67 16.85 2.94 6.87
CA ASN A 67 15.50 2.70 6.36
C ASN A 67 15.54 2.22 4.90
N ARG A 68 15.16 0.95 4.69
CA ARG A 68 15.18 0.25 3.41
C ARG A 68 14.14 0.79 2.42
N VAL A 69 13.01 1.31 2.92
CA VAL A 69 11.99 1.98 2.10
C VAL A 69 12.57 3.26 1.49
N ALA A 70 13.20 4.11 2.29
CA ALA A 70 13.82 5.33 1.80
C ALA A 70 14.94 5.04 0.78
N MET A 71 15.74 4.01 1.02
CA MET A 71 16.73 3.53 0.04
C MET A 71 16.07 3.06 -1.26
N TYR A 72 14.99 2.28 -1.17
CA TYR A 72 14.26 1.79 -2.33
C TYR A 72 13.72 2.93 -3.19
N PHE A 73 13.07 3.94 -2.59
CA PHE A 73 12.57 5.10 -3.31
C PHE A 73 13.68 5.88 -4.01
N ARG A 74 14.83 6.07 -3.34
CA ARG A 74 15.99 6.71 -3.97
C ARG A 74 16.54 5.92 -5.18
N LEU A 75 16.45 4.59 -5.15
CA LEU A 75 16.82 3.76 -6.30
C LEU A 75 15.80 3.86 -7.44
N GLN A 76 14.50 3.88 -7.11
CA GLN A 76 13.44 4.06 -8.11
C GLN A 76 13.51 5.43 -8.79
N GLU A 77 13.78 6.50 -8.03
CA GLU A 77 13.98 7.84 -8.59
C GLU A 77 15.18 7.88 -9.55
N GLN A 78 16.28 7.23 -9.20
CA GLN A 78 17.45 7.10 -10.08
C GLN A 78 17.16 6.27 -11.34
N ASP A 79 16.39 5.19 -11.23
CA ASP A 79 15.97 4.40 -12.40
C ASP A 79 15.09 5.22 -13.33
N ALA A 80 14.10 5.92 -12.78
CA ALA A 80 13.20 6.79 -13.53
C ALA A 80 14.00 7.88 -14.27
N ALA A 81 14.87 8.60 -13.56
CA ALA A 81 15.71 9.65 -14.14
C ALA A 81 16.64 9.11 -15.24
N ARG A 82 17.27 7.94 -15.04
CA ARG A 82 18.12 7.30 -16.06
C ARG A 82 17.36 6.97 -17.34
N ARG A 83 16.07 6.66 -17.22
CA ARG A 83 15.18 6.34 -18.34
C ARG A 83 14.49 7.57 -18.93
N GLY A 84 14.71 8.76 -18.36
CA GLY A 84 14.01 9.99 -18.75
C GLY A 84 12.52 9.98 -18.40
N LEU A 85 12.14 9.24 -17.35
CA LEU A 85 10.76 9.08 -16.88
C LEU A 85 10.59 9.73 -15.51
N GLU A 86 9.35 10.06 -15.17
CA GLU A 86 8.96 10.35 -13.78
C GLU A 86 8.74 9.04 -13.02
N MET A 87 8.92 9.08 -11.69
CA MET A 87 8.77 7.90 -10.82
C MET A 87 7.38 7.26 -10.93
N ASP A 88 6.34 8.05 -11.19
CA ASP A 88 4.97 7.57 -11.39
C ASP A 88 4.83 6.57 -12.56
N TYR A 89 5.70 6.65 -13.57
CA TYR A 89 5.71 5.68 -14.67
C TYR A 89 6.27 4.31 -14.27
N LEU A 90 6.94 4.22 -13.13
CA LEU A 90 7.45 2.94 -12.60
C LEU A 90 6.36 2.18 -11.83
N LYS A 91 5.27 2.84 -11.42
CA LYS A 91 4.18 2.23 -10.67
C LYS A 91 3.55 1.07 -11.44
N MET A 92 3.40 -0.05 -10.76
CA MET A 92 2.69 -1.22 -11.23
C MET A 92 1.43 -1.39 -10.40
N ARG A 93 0.29 -1.60 -11.04
CA ARG A 93 -0.96 -1.92 -10.37
C ARG A 93 -1.06 -3.43 -10.21
N PRO A 94 -1.09 -3.96 -8.98
CA PRO A 94 -1.41 -5.37 -8.77
C PRO A 94 -2.89 -5.62 -9.01
N LEU A 95 -3.18 -6.68 -9.75
CA LEU A 95 -4.50 -7.23 -10.02
C LEU A 95 -4.54 -8.66 -9.50
N LEU A 96 -5.74 -9.14 -9.18
CA LEU A 96 -5.97 -10.54 -8.78
C LEU A 96 -5.03 -11.01 -7.65
N ILE A 97 -4.78 -10.15 -6.66
CA ILE A 97 -3.95 -10.50 -5.51
C ILE A 97 -4.61 -11.67 -4.77
N LYS A 98 -3.92 -12.80 -4.73
CA LYS A 98 -4.32 -14.02 -4.01
C LYS A 98 -3.32 -14.27 -2.89
N THR A 99 -3.85 -14.58 -1.73
CA THR A 99 -3.08 -15.02 -0.58
C THR A 99 -3.53 -16.41 -0.18
N ARG A 100 -2.61 -17.19 0.37
CA ARG A 100 -2.90 -18.44 1.06
C ARG A 100 -1.99 -18.55 2.26
N VAL A 101 -2.57 -18.70 3.45
CA VAL A 101 -1.82 -19.04 4.67
C VAL A 101 -1.33 -20.49 4.56
N VAL A 102 -0.02 -20.67 4.60
CA VAL A 102 0.64 -21.99 4.60
C VAL A 102 0.82 -22.48 6.04
N GLU A 103 1.28 -21.59 6.90
CA GLU A 103 1.53 -21.85 8.32
C GLU A 103 1.16 -20.60 9.11
N GLN A 104 0.61 -20.79 10.31
CA GLN A 104 0.27 -19.68 11.20
C GLN A 104 0.36 -20.11 12.66
N ASP A 105 1.03 -19.28 13.46
CA ASP A 105 1.03 -19.33 14.91
C ASP A 105 0.42 -18.03 15.50
N GLU A 106 0.63 -17.78 16.79
CA GLU A 106 0.07 -16.61 17.50
C GLU A 106 0.64 -15.27 17.01
N ASP A 107 1.93 -15.27 16.64
CA ASP A 107 2.73 -14.07 16.37
C ASP A 107 3.36 -14.07 14.96
N THR A 108 3.28 -15.16 14.22
CA THR A 108 3.83 -15.30 12.87
C THR A 108 2.89 -16.05 11.93
N ALA A 109 2.98 -15.73 10.64
CA ALA A 109 2.30 -16.44 9.59
C ALA A 109 3.14 -16.48 8.31
N VAL A 110 3.13 -17.62 7.62
CA VAL A 110 3.75 -17.79 6.31
C VAL A 110 2.66 -17.76 5.26
N ILE A 111 2.77 -16.85 4.30
CA ILE A 111 1.75 -16.58 3.29
C ILE A 111 2.35 -16.74 1.90
N GLU A 112 1.74 -17.62 1.10
CA GLU A 112 1.93 -17.63 -0.34
C GLU A 112 1.13 -16.47 -0.95
N LEU A 113 1.80 -15.63 -1.72
CA LEU A 113 1.24 -14.49 -2.42
C LEU A 113 1.42 -14.68 -3.92
N SER A 114 0.35 -14.47 -4.69
CA SER A 114 0.43 -14.28 -6.13
C SER A 114 -0.39 -13.10 -6.61
N ALA A 115 0.12 -12.37 -7.58
CA ALA A 115 -0.54 -11.22 -8.19
C ALA A 115 -0.15 -11.07 -9.66
N VAL A 116 -1.04 -10.43 -10.43
CA VAL A 116 -0.76 -10.02 -11.81
C VAL A 116 -0.50 -8.54 -11.82
N MET A 117 0.69 -8.13 -12.24
CA MET A 117 1.13 -6.74 -12.26
C MET A 117 0.94 -6.16 -13.65
N VAL A 118 0.26 -5.01 -13.73
CA VAL A 118 0.14 -4.24 -14.97
C VAL A 118 0.66 -2.82 -14.77
N ARG A 119 1.13 -2.16 -15.83
CA ARG A 119 1.55 -0.76 -15.72
C ARG A 119 0.40 0.11 -15.20
N SER A 120 0.68 0.95 -14.20
CA SER A 120 -0.32 1.89 -13.66
C SER A 120 -0.43 3.12 -14.58
N ILE A 121 -1.18 2.97 -15.67
CA ILE A 121 -1.48 4.05 -16.62
C ILE A 121 -2.90 4.59 -16.41
N ASN A 122 -3.22 5.72 -17.04
CA ASN A 122 -4.58 6.24 -17.09
C ASN A 122 -5.57 5.13 -17.52
N PRO A 123 -6.68 4.92 -16.79
CA PRO A 123 -7.64 3.86 -17.10
C PRO A 123 -8.17 3.87 -18.54
N LEU A 124 -8.34 5.04 -19.16
CA LEU A 124 -8.78 5.14 -20.56
C LEU A 124 -7.73 4.56 -21.51
N TYR A 125 -6.45 4.86 -21.29
CA TYR A 125 -5.37 4.27 -22.08
C TYR A 125 -5.21 2.78 -21.80
N ARG A 126 -5.57 2.31 -20.61
CA ARG A 126 -5.61 0.87 -20.32
C ARG A 126 -6.66 0.15 -21.16
N ILE A 127 -7.84 0.75 -21.34
CA ILE A 127 -8.90 0.18 -22.19
C ILE A 127 -8.41 0.11 -23.64
N VAL A 128 -7.82 1.20 -24.15
CA VAL A 128 -7.23 1.21 -25.50
C VAL A 128 -6.17 0.13 -25.62
N GLY A 129 -5.22 0.08 -24.69
CA GLY A 129 -4.17 -0.92 -24.67
C GLY A 129 -4.71 -2.34 -24.66
N TYR A 130 -5.78 -2.62 -23.89
CA TYR A 130 -6.40 -3.94 -23.85
C TYR A 130 -7.02 -4.31 -25.21
N VAL A 131 -7.78 -3.40 -25.83
CA VAL A 131 -8.40 -3.62 -27.15
C VAL A 131 -7.36 -3.93 -28.23
N PHE A 132 -6.19 -3.30 -28.16
CA PHE A 132 -5.11 -3.47 -29.13
C PHE A 132 -4.02 -4.46 -28.71
N GLY A 133 -4.17 -5.15 -27.56
CA GLY A 133 -3.18 -6.12 -27.07
C GLY A 133 -1.82 -5.51 -26.70
N LEU A 134 -1.81 -4.25 -26.24
CA LEU A 134 -0.60 -3.49 -25.86
C LEU A 134 -0.32 -3.49 -24.35
N ILE A 135 -1.15 -4.17 -23.56
CA ILE A 135 -0.92 -4.31 -22.11
C ILE A 135 -0.03 -5.51 -21.86
N GLU A 136 1.08 -5.26 -21.18
CA GLU A 136 1.96 -6.29 -20.69
C GLU A 136 1.60 -6.62 -19.24
N GLU A 137 1.38 -7.90 -18.98
CA GLU A 137 1.08 -8.46 -17.66
C GLU A 137 2.33 -9.17 -17.14
N HIS A 138 2.65 -8.97 -15.86
CA HIS A 138 3.78 -9.62 -15.20
C HIS A 138 3.28 -10.39 -14.00
N GLU A 139 3.54 -11.69 -13.93
CA GLU A 139 3.20 -12.48 -12.76
C GLU A 139 4.21 -12.22 -11.63
N PHE A 140 3.71 -12.03 -10.42
CA PHE A 140 4.52 -11.91 -9.22
C PHE A 140 4.06 -12.97 -8.23
N GLU A 141 4.94 -13.90 -7.91
CA GLU A 141 4.72 -14.97 -6.94
C GLU A 141 5.82 -14.95 -5.90
N THR A 142 5.46 -15.02 -4.62
CA THR A 142 6.42 -15.01 -3.54
C THR A 142 5.86 -15.64 -2.27
N THR A 143 6.74 -15.99 -1.34
CA THR A 143 6.38 -16.38 0.03
C THR A 143 6.76 -15.24 0.96
N VAL A 144 5.79 -14.78 1.76
CA VAL A 144 5.93 -13.65 2.67
C VAL A 144 5.74 -14.16 4.09
N THR A 145 6.64 -13.77 4.98
CA THR A 145 6.43 -13.96 6.42
C THR A 145 5.74 -12.71 6.96
N ALA A 146 4.60 -12.87 7.61
CA ALA A 146 3.97 -11.83 8.42
C ALA A 146 4.31 -12.09 9.90
N VAL A 147 4.60 -11.02 10.62
CA VAL A 147 4.93 -11.05 12.05
C VAL A 147 4.05 -10.06 12.80
N LYS A 148 3.72 -10.38 14.05
CA LYS A 148 2.91 -9.54 14.91
C LYS A 148 3.83 -8.73 15.81
N GLU A 149 3.83 -7.41 15.60
CA GLU A 149 4.58 -6.46 16.43
C GLU A 149 3.58 -5.55 17.15
N ASP A 150 3.71 -5.42 18.47
CA ASP A 150 2.85 -4.56 19.28
C ASP A 150 1.34 -4.81 19.06
N GLY A 151 0.97 -6.08 18.87
CA GLY A 151 -0.41 -6.51 18.63
C GLY A 151 -0.93 -6.29 17.20
N THR A 152 -0.11 -5.75 16.30
CA THR A 152 -0.46 -5.47 14.90
C THR A 152 0.31 -6.37 13.94
N TRP A 153 -0.37 -6.93 12.94
CA TRP A 153 0.30 -7.70 11.88
C TRP A 153 1.11 -6.78 10.97
N LYS A 154 2.32 -7.24 10.61
CA LYS A 154 3.27 -6.55 9.74
C LYS A 154 3.98 -7.54 8.82
N VAL A 155 4.49 -7.05 7.70
CA VAL A 155 5.30 -7.82 6.76
C VAL A 155 6.73 -7.91 7.30
N GLY A 156 7.19 -9.13 7.53
CA GLY A 156 8.53 -9.47 7.96
C GLY A 156 9.57 -9.38 6.83
N PRO A 157 10.86 -9.65 7.14
CA PRO A 157 11.92 -9.64 6.15
C PRO A 157 11.73 -10.75 5.10
N GLY A 158 12.23 -10.49 3.89
CA GLY A 158 12.09 -11.40 2.76
C GLY A 158 10.79 -11.17 1.97
N GLY A 159 10.56 -12.00 0.95
CA GLY A 159 9.36 -11.93 0.10
C GLY A 159 9.34 -10.80 -0.94
N PHE A 160 9.89 -9.63 -0.62
CA PHE A 160 9.95 -8.46 -1.50
C PHE A 160 11.38 -7.97 -1.75
N PRO A 161 11.68 -7.44 -2.95
CA PRO A 161 13.03 -7.01 -3.34
C PRO A 161 13.36 -5.60 -2.78
N LEU A 162 13.29 -5.43 -1.46
CA LEU A 162 13.79 -4.24 -0.78
C LEU A 162 15.33 -4.30 -0.67
N PRO A 163 16.04 -3.18 -0.87
CA PRO A 163 17.50 -3.15 -0.82
C PRO A 163 18.00 -3.54 0.56
N ALA A 164 19.16 -4.22 0.61
CA ALA A 164 19.86 -4.55 1.84
C ALA A 164 20.55 -3.32 2.43
#